data_AF-A0A352M1D1-F1
#
_entry.id   AF-A0A352M1D1-F1
#
_cell.length_a   1.000
_cell.length_b   1.000
_cell.length_c   1.000
_cell.angle_alpha   90.00
_cell.angle_beta   90.00
_cell.angle_gamma   90.00
#
_symmetry.space_group_name_H-M   'P 1'
#
loop_
_entity.id
_entity.type
_entity.pdbx_description
1 polymer ?
#
loop_
_entity_poly.entity_id
_entity_poly.type
_entity_poly.pdbx_seq_one_letter_code
_entity_poly.pdbx_strand_id
1 'polypeptide(L)'
;MNALPAPLYPGFYSDSRETVLIIFALFSFIILASMLASRFGFRAKVRRIGAIGAIEEAIGRAAETGRPVLYLSGMYDMNSIATMASINILSHVAETAARYEVDLKMACCRSLVMNAARDAVSAAYSAAGKPELYRPDNISYITDDQWGFACAVDSIITRERPAANLMFGHFVSESLIYAETGFAVGAMQIAATNDFNQIPFFVIACDYCMIGEELYAAAAYLSKKPHAAAHLLAIDICKSIIILMIIYGVISVSFFG
;
A
#
# COMPACT_ATOMS: atom_id res chain seq x y z
N MET A 1 5.25 63.13 -10.75
CA MET A 1 5.35 61.70 -11.14
C MET A 1 6.82 61.35 -11.17
N ASN A 2 7.29 60.54 -10.23
CA ASN A 2 8.50 59.73 -10.36
C ASN A 2 8.29 58.57 -9.37
N ALA A 3 7.87 57.42 -9.90
CA ALA A 3 7.71 56.21 -9.12
C ALA A 3 9.11 55.74 -8.68
N LEU A 4 9.32 55.64 -7.37
CA LEU A 4 10.48 54.96 -6.82
C LEU A 4 10.44 53.49 -7.26
N PRO A 5 11.55 52.89 -7.72
CA PRO A 5 11.57 51.48 -8.06
C PRO A 5 11.24 50.68 -6.79
N ALA A 6 10.24 49.80 -6.89
CA ALA A 6 9.90 48.89 -5.81
C ALA A 6 11.16 48.09 -5.41
N PRO A 7 11.46 47.93 -4.11
CA PRO A 7 12.52 47.05 -3.69
C PRO A 7 12.15 45.63 -4.12
N LEU A 8 12.84 45.10 -5.13
CA LEU A 8 12.84 43.68 -5.42
C LEU A 8 13.36 42.98 -4.16
N TYR A 9 12.46 42.34 -3.41
CA TYR A 9 12.82 41.50 -2.28
C TYR A 9 13.90 40.50 -2.74
N PRO A 10 15.12 40.55 -2.19
CA PRO A 10 16.15 39.58 -2.51
C PRO A 10 15.81 38.29 -1.77
N GLY A 11 14.98 37.44 -2.38
CA GLY A 11 14.52 36.23 -1.73
C GLY A 11 14.18 35.07 -2.67
N PHE A 12 14.46 35.18 -3.97
CA PHE A 12 13.99 34.17 -4.93
C PHE A 12 15.05 33.54 -5.86
N TYR A 13 16.36 33.82 -5.77
CA TYR A 13 17.39 33.04 -6.51
C TYR A 13 18.84 33.40 -6.09
N SER A 14 19.67 32.43 -5.64
CA SER A 14 20.94 32.06 -6.33
C SER A 14 21.65 30.80 -5.79
N ASP A 15 21.91 30.58 -4.49
CA ASP A 15 22.90 29.53 -4.12
C ASP A 15 22.30 28.15 -3.76
N SER A 16 21.09 28.09 -3.21
CA SER A 16 20.50 26.82 -2.75
C SER A 16 19.83 26.00 -3.86
N ARG A 17 19.55 26.60 -5.02
CA ARG A 17 18.78 25.95 -6.10
C ARG A 17 19.63 25.05 -6.98
N GLU A 18 20.90 25.40 -7.22
CA GLU A 18 21.81 24.57 -8.01
C GLU A 18 22.07 23.24 -7.29
N THR A 19 22.29 23.27 -5.98
CA THR A 19 22.45 22.05 -5.17
C THR A 19 21.19 21.19 -5.17
N VAL A 20 20.01 21.79 -4.99
CA VAL A 20 18.73 21.06 -5.04
C VAL A 20 18.51 20.44 -6.43
N LEU A 21 18.85 21.15 -7.50
CA LEU A 21 18.73 20.65 -8.87
C LEU A 21 19.70 19.50 -9.15
N ILE A 22 20.95 19.60 -8.67
CA ILE A 22 21.94 18.52 -8.78
C ILE A 22 21.46 17.27 -8.03
N ILE A 23 20.97 17.42 -6.81
CA ILE A 23 20.43 16.29 -6.01
C ILE A 23 19.22 15.68 -6.71
N PHE A 24 18.30 16.51 -7.19
CA PHE A 24 17.12 16.07 -7.93
C PHE A 24 17.50 15.32 -9.21
N ALA A 25 18.45 15.86 -9.98
CA ALA A 25 18.95 15.23 -11.20
C ALA A 25 19.64 13.89 -10.90
N LEU A 26 20.45 13.81 -9.85
CA LEU A 26 21.12 12.60 -9.40
C LEU A 26 20.10 11.50 -9.02
N PHE A 27 19.11 11.82 -8.19
CA PHE A 27 18.09 10.85 -7.78
C PHE A 27 17.20 10.42 -8.95
N SER A 28 16.81 11.38 -9.80
CA SER A 28 16.07 11.08 -11.04
C SER A 28 16.88 10.16 -11.95
N PHE A 29 18.19 10.40 -12.08
CA PHE A 29 19.08 9.55 -12.87
C PHE A 29 19.17 8.13 -12.28
N ILE A 30 19.34 7.97 -10.97
CA ILE A 30 19.38 6.66 -10.31
C ILE A 30 18.09 5.86 -10.56
N ILE A 31 16.94 6.51 -10.42
CA ILE A 31 15.63 5.89 -10.65
C ILE A 31 15.48 5.46 -12.12
N LEU A 32 15.71 6.39 -13.05
CA LEU A 32 15.57 6.11 -14.49
C LEU A 32 16.57 5.05 -14.97
N ALA A 33 17.83 5.11 -14.52
CA ALA A 33 18.84 4.12 -14.85
C ALA A 33 18.47 2.73 -14.34
N SER A 34 17.94 2.62 -13.12
CA SER A 34 17.49 1.34 -12.55
C SER A 34 16.29 0.77 -13.31
N MET A 35 15.31 1.61 -13.66
CA MET A 35 14.15 1.19 -14.47
C MET A 35 14.58 0.76 -15.87
N LEU A 36 15.55 1.44 -16.48
CA LEU A 36 16.09 1.11 -17.78
C LEU A 36 16.90 -0.19 -17.74
N ALA A 37 17.78 -0.38 -16.75
CA ALA A 37 18.51 -1.63 -16.55
C ALA A 37 17.56 -2.83 -16.41
N SER A 38 16.41 -2.62 -15.77
CA SER A 38 15.36 -3.64 -15.67
C SER A 38 14.73 -4.03 -17.01
N ARG A 39 14.64 -3.09 -17.96
CA ARG A 39 14.23 -3.41 -19.35
C ARG A 39 15.25 -4.28 -20.06
N PHE A 40 16.53 -4.15 -19.73
CA PHE A 40 17.63 -4.94 -20.28
C PHE A 40 17.88 -6.27 -19.55
N GLY A 41 16.92 -6.73 -18.75
CA GLY A 41 16.95 -8.05 -18.11
C GLY A 41 17.50 -8.07 -16.69
N PHE A 42 17.86 -6.92 -16.11
CA PHE A 42 18.24 -6.85 -14.70
C PHE A 42 17.03 -7.14 -13.81
N ARG A 43 17.15 -8.16 -12.95
CA ARG A 43 16.12 -8.52 -11.97
C ARG A 43 16.61 -8.17 -10.57
N ALA A 44 16.09 -7.06 -10.03
CA ALA A 44 16.33 -6.70 -8.64
C ALA A 44 15.75 -7.78 -7.72
N LYS A 45 16.55 -8.25 -6.74
CA LYS A 45 16.07 -9.15 -5.69
C LYS A 45 15.44 -8.31 -4.58
N VAL A 46 14.13 -8.38 -4.45
CA VAL A 46 13.39 -7.78 -3.32
C VAL A 46 13.49 -8.70 -2.10
N ARG A 47 13.69 -8.14 -0.90
CA ARG A 47 13.63 -8.92 0.36
C ARG A 47 12.30 -9.66 0.43
N ARG A 48 12.32 -10.93 0.83
CA ARG A 48 11.08 -11.68 1.05
C ARG A 48 10.32 -11.06 2.23
N ILE A 49 9.08 -10.65 2.01
CA ILE A 49 8.20 -10.12 3.05
C ILE A 49 7.38 -11.29 3.58
N GLY A 50 7.57 -11.64 4.86
CA GLY A 50 6.92 -12.81 5.48
C GLY A 50 5.39 -12.78 5.35
N ALA A 51 4.80 -11.59 5.53
CA ALA A 51 3.36 -11.37 5.43
C ALA A 51 2.75 -11.67 4.05
N ILE A 52 3.54 -11.69 2.96
CA ILE A 52 3.02 -12.05 1.64
C ILE A 52 2.63 -13.53 1.58
N GLY A 53 3.41 -14.41 2.22
CA GLY A 53 3.08 -15.85 2.27
C GLY A 53 1.82 -16.12 3.08
N ALA A 54 1.57 -15.31 4.11
CA ALA A 54 0.39 -15.42 4.94
C ALA A 54 -0.91 -15.13 4.16
N ILE A 55 -0.87 -14.35 3.07
CA ILE A 55 -2.06 -14.07 2.25
C ILE A 55 -2.60 -15.37 1.62
N GLU A 56 -1.73 -16.20 1.04
CA GLU A 56 -2.15 -17.47 0.45
C GLU A 56 -2.66 -18.43 1.52
N GLU A 57 -2.03 -18.47 2.70
CA GLU A 57 -2.48 -19.24 3.87
C GLU A 57 -3.87 -18.80 4.34
N ALA A 58 -4.09 -17.49 4.46
CA ALA A 58 -5.37 -16.93 4.89
C ALA A 58 -6.51 -17.27 3.92
N ILE A 59 -6.24 -17.24 2.61
CA ILE A 59 -7.21 -17.64 1.58
C ILE A 59 -7.43 -19.16 1.62
N GLY A 60 -6.39 -19.97 1.81
CA GLY A 60 -6.50 -21.41 1.98
C GLY A 60 -7.39 -21.79 3.17
N ARG A 61 -7.18 -21.13 4.32
CA ARG A 61 -8.02 -21.30 5.51
C ARG A 61 -9.48 -20.89 5.26
N ALA A 62 -9.70 -19.84 4.47
CA ALA A 62 -11.04 -19.44 4.06
C ALA A 62 -11.72 -20.51 3.20
N ALA A 63 -10.99 -21.15 2.28
CA ALA A 63 -11.47 -22.28 1.49
C ALA A 63 -11.83 -23.48 2.38
N GLU A 64 -10.98 -23.82 3.35
CA GLU A 64 -11.21 -24.94 4.28
C GLU A 64 -12.43 -24.75 5.19
N THR A 65 -12.71 -23.51 5.57
CA THR A 65 -13.81 -23.18 6.51
C THR A 65 -15.11 -22.78 5.82
N GLY A 66 -15.10 -22.59 4.49
CA GLY A 66 -16.26 -22.11 3.72
C GLY A 66 -16.71 -20.69 4.10
N ARG A 67 -15.83 -19.91 4.74
CA ARG A 67 -16.09 -18.53 5.16
C ARG A 67 -15.43 -17.55 4.20
N PRO A 68 -15.99 -16.34 4.01
CA PRO A 68 -15.45 -15.38 3.05
C PRO A 68 -14.11 -14.78 3.53
N VAL A 69 -13.39 -14.20 2.58
CA VAL A 69 -12.26 -13.28 2.83
C VAL A 69 -12.80 -11.86 2.76
N LEU A 70 -12.58 -11.08 3.82
CA LEU A 70 -12.88 -9.65 3.83
C LEU A 70 -11.62 -8.85 3.48
N TYR A 71 -11.75 -7.90 2.56
CA TYR A 71 -10.69 -7.00 2.15
C TYR A 71 -11.07 -5.54 2.43
N LEU A 72 -10.14 -4.76 2.98
CA LEU A 72 -10.27 -3.33 3.25
C LEU A 72 -9.09 -2.56 2.64
N SER A 73 -9.39 -1.50 1.88
CA SER A 73 -8.37 -0.65 1.22
C SER A 73 -8.01 0.64 1.98
N GLY A 74 -8.61 0.86 3.15
CA GLY A 74 -8.50 2.11 3.90
C GLY A 74 -9.50 3.20 3.47
N MET A 75 -9.30 4.41 3.98
CA MET A 75 -10.29 5.51 3.94
C MET A 75 -10.09 6.52 2.80
N TYR A 76 -8.93 6.47 2.17
CA TYR A 76 -8.49 7.46 1.19
C TYR A 76 -8.79 7.01 -0.23
N ASP A 77 -8.98 8.00 -1.10
CA ASP A 77 -9.32 7.77 -2.50
C ASP A 77 -8.08 7.35 -3.32
N MET A 78 -8.27 7.14 -4.62
CA MET A 78 -7.24 6.73 -5.58
C MET A 78 -6.11 7.77 -5.77
N ASN A 79 -6.21 8.96 -5.16
CA ASN A 79 -5.11 9.91 -5.08
C ASN A 79 -4.05 9.52 -4.03
N SER A 80 -4.35 8.57 -3.15
CA SER A 80 -3.41 8.01 -2.19
C SER A 80 -2.59 6.88 -2.82
N ILE A 81 -1.26 7.00 -2.69
CA ILE A 81 -0.32 5.98 -3.16
C ILE A 81 -0.57 4.64 -2.45
N ALA A 82 -0.97 4.68 -1.17
CA ALA A 82 -1.30 3.47 -0.40
C ALA A 82 -2.57 2.79 -0.90
N THR A 83 -3.61 3.55 -1.27
CA THR A 83 -4.83 2.99 -1.87
C THR A 83 -4.53 2.37 -3.24
N MET A 84 -3.71 3.02 -4.08
CA MET A 84 -3.28 2.42 -5.36
C MET A 84 -2.47 1.14 -5.16
N ALA A 85 -1.58 1.10 -4.16
CA ALA A 85 -0.84 -0.10 -3.81
C ALA A 85 -1.77 -1.22 -3.32
N SER A 86 -2.75 -0.87 -2.49
CA SER A 86 -3.82 -1.77 -2.03
C SER A 86 -4.57 -2.42 -3.20
N ILE A 87 -5.07 -1.64 -4.15
CA ILE A 87 -5.77 -2.20 -5.32
C ILE A 87 -4.89 -3.15 -6.15
N ASN A 88 -3.59 -2.89 -6.26
CA ASN A 88 -2.66 -3.85 -6.91
C ASN A 88 -2.52 -5.17 -6.12
N ILE A 89 -2.49 -5.09 -4.78
CA ILE A 89 -2.50 -6.28 -3.91
C ILE A 89 -3.83 -7.02 -4.06
N LEU A 90 -4.95 -6.30 -4.10
CA LEU A 90 -6.30 -6.84 -4.29
C LEU A 90 -6.39 -7.70 -5.56
N SER A 91 -5.81 -7.27 -6.70
CA SER A 91 -5.80 -8.09 -7.91
C SER A 91 -5.21 -9.48 -7.67
N HIS A 92 -4.11 -9.57 -6.92
CA HIS A 92 -3.48 -10.86 -6.59
C HIS A 92 -4.29 -11.68 -5.59
N VAL A 93 -4.87 -11.02 -4.58
CA VAL A 93 -5.79 -11.65 -3.61
C VAL A 93 -6.99 -12.23 -4.36
N ALA A 94 -7.58 -11.48 -5.28
CA ALA A 94 -8.74 -11.89 -6.07
C ALA A 94 -8.43 -13.04 -7.03
N GLU A 95 -7.29 -13.00 -7.72
CA GLU A 95 -6.84 -14.10 -8.58
C GLU A 95 -6.68 -15.39 -7.75
N THR A 96 -6.13 -15.27 -6.55
CA THR A 96 -5.94 -16.39 -5.63
C THR A 96 -7.27 -16.89 -5.08
N ALA A 97 -8.14 -16.00 -4.59
CA ALA A 97 -9.48 -16.34 -4.13
C ALA A 97 -10.30 -17.04 -5.21
N ALA A 98 -10.23 -16.60 -6.46
CA ALA A 98 -10.89 -17.26 -7.59
C ALA A 98 -10.35 -18.68 -7.83
N ARG A 99 -9.03 -18.91 -7.76
CA ARG A 99 -8.45 -20.26 -7.88
C ARG A 99 -8.97 -21.20 -6.79
N TYR A 100 -9.05 -20.73 -5.55
CA TYR A 100 -9.54 -21.49 -4.40
C TYR A 100 -11.07 -21.50 -4.26
N GLU A 101 -11.80 -20.83 -5.16
CA GLU A 101 -13.27 -20.70 -5.12
C GLU A 101 -13.81 -20.10 -3.81
N VAL A 102 -13.07 -19.13 -3.26
CA VAL A 102 -13.42 -18.43 -2.03
C VAL A 102 -14.13 -17.12 -2.35
N ASP A 103 -15.22 -16.85 -1.63
CA ASP A 103 -15.92 -15.56 -1.70
C ASP A 103 -15.02 -14.43 -1.15
N LEU A 104 -14.61 -13.53 -2.04
CA LEU A 104 -13.92 -12.28 -1.70
C LEU A 104 -14.96 -11.16 -1.57
N LYS A 105 -15.03 -10.54 -0.40
CA LYS A 105 -15.88 -9.37 -0.11
C LYS A 105 -15.01 -8.15 0.18
N MET A 106 -15.43 -6.98 -0.30
CA MET A 106 -14.74 -5.72 -0.06
C MET A 106 -15.73 -4.60 0.21
N ALA A 107 -15.55 -3.94 1.35
CA ALA A 107 -16.26 -2.71 1.68
C ALA A 107 -15.39 -1.50 1.28
N CYS A 108 -15.97 -0.55 0.58
CA CYS A 108 -15.28 0.64 0.07
C CYS A 108 -15.87 1.91 0.69
N CYS A 109 -15.00 2.75 1.25
CA CYS A 109 -15.34 4.08 1.76
C CYS A 109 -15.43 5.13 0.63
N ARG A 110 -14.83 4.85 -0.54
CA ARG A 110 -14.79 5.76 -1.69
C ARG A 110 -15.34 5.09 -2.94
N SER A 111 -16.16 5.81 -3.69
CA SER A 111 -16.82 5.28 -4.90
C SER A 111 -15.85 5.02 -6.05
N LEU A 112 -14.83 5.88 -6.22
CA LEU A 112 -13.80 5.67 -7.24
C LEU A 112 -12.93 4.45 -6.91
N VAL A 113 -12.62 4.22 -5.63
CA VAL A 113 -11.95 3.01 -5.15
C VAL A 113 -12.80 1.77 -5.41
N MET A 114 -14.12 1.83 -5.18
CA MET A 114 -15.04 0.74 -5.51
C MET A 114 -14.99 0.37 -7.00
N ASN A 115 -15.01 1.37 -7.89
CA ASN A 115 -14.93 1.10 -9.34
C ASN A 115 -13.58 0.49 -9.72
N ALA A 116 -12.47 1.05 -9.23
CA ALA A 116 -11.14 0.49 -9.46
C ALA A 116 -11.00 -0.95 -8.93
N ALA A 117 -11.57 -1.22 -7.75
CA ALA A 117 -11.61 -2.56 -7.16
C ALA A 117 -12.42 -3.54 -8.00
N ARG A 118 -13.61 -3.14 -8.49
CA ARG A 118 -14.44 -3.97 -9.37
C ARG A 118 -13.72 -4.33 -10.67
N ASP A 119 -13.07 -3.36 -11.30
CA ASP A 119 -12.28 -3.60 -12.51
C ASP A 119 -11.10 -4.54 -12.24
N ALA A 120 -10.36 -4.29 -11.15
CA ALA A 120 -9.23 -5.10 -10.75
C ALA A 120 -9.62 -6.56 -10.43
N VAL A 121 -10.73 -6.76 -9.72
CA VAL A 121 -11.22 -8.08 -9.32
C VAL A 121 -11.83 -8.82 -10.51
N SER A 122 -12.60 -8.14 -11.37
CA SER A 122 -13.13 -8.71 -12.62
C SER A 122 -12.01 -9.22 -13.54
N ALA A 123 -10.97 -8.39 -13.74
CA ALA A 123 -9.80 -8.78 -14.51
C ALA A 123 -9.04 -9.96 -13.89
N ALA A 124 -8.91 -9.99 -12.57
CA ALA A 124 -8.24 -11.08 -11.84
C ALA A 124 -9.00 -12.41 -11.94
N TYR A 125 -10.34 -12.40 -11.81
CA TYR A 125 -11.18 -13.59 -11.99
C TYR A 125 -11.11 -14.11 -13.44
N SER A 126 -11.09 -13.20 -14.41
CA SER A 126 -10.90 -13.55 -15.82
C SER A 126 -9.53 -14.17 -16.08
N ALA A 127 -8.47 -13.62 -15.49
CA ALA A 127 -7.11 -14.16 -15.58
C ALA A 127 -6.97 -15.55 -14.91
N ALA A 128 -7.74 -15.80 -13.85
CA ALA A 128 -7.84 -17.11 -13.21
C ALA A 128 -8.71 -18.12 -13.99
N GLY A 129 -9.33 -17.71 -15.10
CA GLY A 129 -10.18 -18.56 -15.94
C GLY A 129 -11.56 -18.84 -15.35
N LYS A 130 -12.02 -18.05 -14.36
CA LYS A 130 -13.32 -18.22 -13.68
C LYS A 130 -14.14 -16.92 -13.65
N PRO A 131 -14.41 -16.28 -14.80
CA PRO A 131 -15.19 -15.03 -14.85
C PRO A 131 -16.62 -15.19 -14.30
N GLU A 132 -17.20 -16.38 -14.35
CA GLU A 132 -18.54 -16.69 -13.85
C GLU A 132 -18.67 -16.62 -12.32
N LEU A 133 -17.55 -16.74 -11.60
CA LEU A 133 -17.53 -16.61 -10.13
C LEU A 133 -17.47 -15.15 -9.68
N TYR A 134 -17.21 -14.20 -10.59
CA TYR A 134 -17.14 -12.79 -10.23
C TYR A 134 -18.52 -12.23 -9.87
N ARG A 135 -18.62 -11.67 -8.66
CA ARG A 135 -19.84 -11.01 -8.17
C ARG A 135 -19.54 -9.54 -7.87
N PRO A 136 -20.03 -8.58 -8.70
CA PRO A 136 -19.75 -7.16 -8.48
C PRO A 136 -20.36 -6.64 -7.16
N ASP A 137 -21.45 -7.26 -6.68
CA ASP A 137 -22.12 -6.91 -5.43
C ASP A 137 -21.29 -7.21 -4.18
N ASN A 138 -20.31 -8.12 -4.28
CA ASN A 138 -19.37 -8.37 -3.19
C ASN A 138 -18.44 -7.17 -2.93
N ILE A 139 -18.36 -6.23 -3.87
CA ILE A 139 -17.56 -5.00 -3.77
C ILE A 139 -18.54 -3.83 -3.71
N SER A 140 -18.76 -3.30 -2.51
CA SER A 140 -19.83 -2.33 -2.25
C SER A 140 -19.28 -1.03 -1.68
N TYR A 141 -19.83 0.09 -2.17
CA TYR A 141 -19.67 1.38 -1.53
C TYR A 141 -20.65 1.47 -0.36
N ILE A 142 -20.15 1.89 0.80
CA ILE A 142 -20.95 1.99 2.02
C ILE A 142 -21.27 3.45 2.34
N THR A 143 -20.25 4.23 2.68
CA THR A 143 -20.33 5.66 3.01
C THR A 143 -18.92 6.24 3.01
N ASP A 144 -18.82 7.55 2.81
CA ASP A 144 -17.59 8.34 2.87
C ASP A 144 -17.30 8.92 4.27
N ASP A 145 -18.26 8.82 5.19
CA ASP A 145 -18.08 9.17 6.60
C ASP A 145 -17.25 8.11 7.31
N GLN A 146 -16.23 8.57 8.05
CA GLN A 146 -15.26 7.66 8.66
C GLN A 146 -15.90 6.70 9.66
N TRP A 147 -16.72 7.22 10.57
CA TRP A 147 -17.30 6.43 11.65
C TRP A 147 -18.51 5.62 11.17
N GLY A 148 -19.30 6.15 10.25
CA GLY A 148 -20.33 5.40 9.55
C GLY A 148 -19.74 4.19 8.81
N PHE A 149 -18.61 4.37 8.13
CA PHE A 149 -17.90 3.28 7.47
C PHE A 149 -17.35 2.29 8.51
N ALA A 150 -16.80 2.79 9.62
CA ALA A 150 -16.26 1.94 10.68
C ALA A 150 -17.32 1.02 11.29
N CYS A 151 -18.47 1.57 11.68
CA CYS A 151 -19.61 0.81 12.21
C CYS A 151 -20.17 -0.20 11.20
N ALA A 152 -20.18 0.16 9.91
CA ALA A 152 -20.66 -0.75 8.87
C ALA A 152 -19.71 -1.93 8.66
N VAL A 153 -18.40 -1.67 8.62
CA VAL A 153 -17.39 -2.73 8.52
C VAL A 153 -17.41 -3.64 9.76
N ASP A 154 -17.55 -3.07 10.96
CA ASP A 154 -17.74 -3.83 12.20
C ASP A 154 -18.96 -4.77 12.12
N SER A 155 -20.09 -4.26 11.64
CA SER A 155 -21.30 -5.05 11.38
C SER A 155 -21.07 -6.15 10.33
N ILE A 156 -20.32 -5.87 9.26
CA ILE A 156 -19.95 -6.87 8.25
C ILE A 156 -19.12 -7.98 8.89
N ILE A 157 -18.06 -7.65 9.64
CA ILE A 157 -17.18 -8.63 10.28
C ILE A 157 -17.97 -9.53 11.26
N THR A 158 -18.81 -8.93 12.09
CA THR A 158 -19.58 -9.68 13.11
C THR A 158 -20.66 -10.58 12.51
N ARG A 159 -21.30 -10.16 11.41
CA ARG A 159 -22.36 -10.94 10.73
C ARG A 159 -21.80 -12.03 9.82
N GLU A 160 -20.81 -11.68 9.00
CA GLU A 160 -20.24 -12.58 7.99
C GLU A 160 -19.19 -13.52 8.58
N ARG A 161 -18.56 -13.13 9.70
CA ARG A 161 -17.51 -13.89 10.41
C ARG A 161 -16.44 -14.40 9.44
N PRO A 162 -15.75 -13.51 8.69
CA PRO A 162 -14.79 -13.92 7.67
C PRO A 162 -13.69 -14.80 8.25
N ALA A 163 -13.16 -15.72 7.46
CA ALA A 163 -11.99 -16.51 7.86
C ALA A 163 -10.71 -15.69 7.86
N ALA A 164 -10.63 -14.69 6.99
CA ALA A 164 -9.51 -13.78 6.88
C ALA A 164 -9.99 -12.32 6.74
N ASN A 165 -9.34 -11.43 7.49
CA ASN A 165 -9.53 -9.99 7.42
C ASN A 165 -8.23 -9.35 6.90
N LEU A 166 -8.25 -8.92 5.63
CA LEU A 166 -7.11 -8.37 4.91
C LEU A 166 -7.23 -6.85 4.84
N MET A 167 -6.27 -6.13 5.43
CA MET A 167 -6.35 -4.69 5.63
C MET A 167 -5.13 -4.00 5.04
N PHE A 168 -5.20 -3.56 3.79
CA PHE A 168 -4.06 -2.97 3.09
C PHE A 168 -4.40 -1.56 2.63
N GLY A 169 -3.63 -0.55 3.02
CA GLY A 169 -3.85 0.81 2.55
C GLY A 169 -3.65 1.87 3.63
N HIS A 170 -4.32 3.00 3.47
CA HIS A 170 -4.23 4.11 4.42
C HIS A 170 -5.42 4.08 5.37
N PHE A 171 -5.15 3.70 6.61
CA PHE A 171 -6.11 3.69 7.70
C PHE A 171 -5.81 4.83 8.65
N VAL A 172 -6.82 5.25 9.40
CA VAL A 172 -6.68 6.22 10.51
C VAL A 172 -7.27 5.58 11.77
N SER A 173 -7.95 6.34 12.63
CA SER A 173 -8.34 5.88 13.97
C SER A 173 -9.30 4.67 14.01
N GLU A 174 -9.96 4.33 12.90
CA GLU A 174 -10.81 3.14 12.78
C GLU A 174 -10.02 1.82 12.70
N SER A 175 -8.72 1.88 12.43
CA SER A 175 -7.85 0.70 12.24
C SER A 175 -7.96 -0.32 13.38
N LEU A 176 -7.94 0.13 14.63
CA LEU A 176 -8.02 -0.74 15.80
C LEU A 176 -9.40 -1.39 15.94
N ILE A 177 -10.47 -0.71 15.53
CA ILE A 177 -11.84 -1.28 15.55
C ILE A 177 -11.87 -2.50 14.63
N TYR A 178 -11.38 -2.36 13.40
CA TYR A 178 -11.36 -3.49 12.45
C TYR A 178 -10.54 -4.65 12.94
N ALA A 179 -9.37 -4.36 13.52
CA ALA A 179 -8.49 -5.37 14.03
C ALA A 179 -9.10 -6.10 15.25
N GLU A 180 -9.65 -5.38 16.23
CA GLU A 180 -10.24 -6.01 17.41
C GLU A 180 -11.49 -6.84 17.05
N THR A 181 -12.34 -6.32 16.17
CA THR A 181 -13.53 -7.05 15.71
C THR A 181 -13.16 -8.30 14.91
N GLY A 182 -12.14 -8.22 14.05
CA GLY A 182 -11.60 -9.37 13.32
C GLY A 182 -11.05 -10.44 14.26
N PHE A 183 -10.33 -10.02 15.29
CA PHE A 183 -9.81 -10.91 16.33
C PHE A 183 -10.97 -11.58 17.10
N ALA A 184 -11.99 -10.82 17.50
CA ALA A 184 -13.14 -11.33 18.25
C ALA A 184 -13.94 -12.41 17.50
N VAL A 185 -13.99 -12.37 16.16
CA VAL A 185 -14.64 -13.43 15.35
C VAL A 185 -13.71 -14.59 15.00
N GLY A 186 -12.43 -14.50 15.34
CA GLY A 186 -11.39 -15.50 15.07
C GLY A 186 -10.86 -15.50 13.63
N ALA A 187 -10.97 -14.36 12.93
CA ALA A 187 -10.44 -14.18 11.58
C ALA A 187 -8.90 -14.08 11.63
N MET A 188 -8.22 -14.70 10.67
CA MET A 188 -6.79 -14.45 10.45
C MET A 188 -6.60 -13.04 9.90
N GLN A 189 -5.72 -12.25 10.50
CA GLN A 189 -5.60 -10.83 10.20
C GLN A 189 -4.24 -10.49 9.61
N ILE A 190 -4.28 -9.88 8.44
CA ILE A 190 -3.07 -9.43 7.74
C ILE A 190 -3.26 -7.98 7.37
N ALA A 191 -2.36 -7.14 7.85
CA ALA A 191 -2.45 -5.70 7.70
C ALA A 191 -1.19 -5.12 7.03
N ALA A 192 -1.36 -4.03 6.29
CA ALA A 192 -0.27 -3.15 5.90
C ALA A 192 -0.77 -1.71 5.80
N THR A 193 -0.03 -0.79 6.42
CA THR A 193 -0.34 0.63 6.31
C THR A 193 0.90 1.50 6.27
N ASN A 194 0.77 2.64 5.58
CA ASN A 194 1.80 3.67 5.52
C ASN A 194 1.63 4.77 6.57
N ASP A 195 0.56 4.75 7.38
CA ASP A 195 0.40 5.69 8.50
C ASP A 195 1.13 5.17 9.75
N PHE A 196 2.17 5.89 10.15
CA PHE A 196 2.96 5.59 11.35
C PHE A 196 2.14 5.57 12.64
N ASN A 197 1.03 6.31 12.70
CA ASN A 197 0.18 6.34 13.88
C ASN A 197 -0.67 5.06 14.03
N GLN A 198 -1.00 4.38 12.92
CA GLN A 198 -1.84 3.18 12.96
C GLN A 198 -1.03 1.87 12.99
N ILE A 199 0.25 1.90 12.57
CA ILE A 199 1.12 0.73 12.60
C ILE A 199 1.12 0.04 13.98
N PRO A 200 1.24 0.73 15.13
CA PRO A 200 1.22 0.07 16.44
C PRO A 200 -0.06 -0.74 16.69
N PHE A 201 -1.22 -0.27 16.24
CA PHE A 201 -2.48 -0.98 16.41
C PHE A 201 -2.49 -2.29 15.62
N PHE A 202 -2.05 -2.27 14.36
CA PHE A 202 -1.97 -3.49 13.56
C PHE A 202 -0.87 -4.44 14.01
N VAL A 203 0.27 -3.94 14.50
CA VAL A 203 1.34 -4.78 15.05
C VAL A 203 0.87 -5.57 16.28
N ILE A 204 0.00 -4.98 17.10
CA ILE A 204 -0.49 -5.63 18.33
C ILE A 204 -1.70 -6.52 18.06
N ALA A 205 -2.61 -6.11 17.17
CA ALA A 205 -3.90 -6.77 16.98
C ALA A 205 -3.96 -7.75 15.79
N CYS A 206 -2.99 -7.75 14.87
CA CYS A 206 -2.99 -8.62 13.70
C CYS A 206 -1.91 -9.73 13.78
N ASP A 207 -2.17 -10.86 13.12
CA ASP A 207 -1.21 -11.97 13.04
C ASP A 207 0.04 -11.58 12.24
N TYR A 208 -0.16 -10.80 11.16
CA TYR A 208 0.91 -10.27 10.33
C TYR A 208 0.67 -8.80 10.02
N CYS A 209 1.69 -7.97 10.28
CA CYS A 209 1.67 -6.55 9.95
C CYS A 209 2.89 -6.18 9.10
N MET A 210 2.64 -5.58 7.94
CA MET A 210 3.66 -4.94 7.10
C MET A 210 3.75 -3.45 7.44
N ILE A 211 4.97 -2.96 7.60
CA ILE A 211 5.22 -1.62 8.14
C ILE A 211 5.60 -0.66 7.02
N GLY A 212 4.82 0.41 6.86
CA GLY A 212 5.21 1.55 6.05
C GLY A 212 5.43 1.19 4.59
N GLU A 213 6.71 1.16 4.20
CA GLU A 213 7.14 0.90 2.83
C GLU A 213 6.93 -0.55 2.38
N GLU A 214 6.76 -1.48 3.33
CA GLU A 214 6.47 -2.88 3.02
C GLU A 214 5.14 -3.04 2.29
N LEU A 215 4.18 -2.12 2.47
CA LEU A 215 2.94 -2.07 1.66
C LEU A 215 3.26 -1.91 0.16
N TYR A 216 4.16 -0.98 -0.18
CA TYR A 216 4.53 -0.72 -1.58
C TYR A 216 5.41 -1.83 -2.14
N ALA A 217 6.32 -2.36 -1.32
CA ALA A 217 7.16 -3.49 -1.69
C ALA A 217 6.31 -4.75 -1.95
N ALA A 218 5.25 -4.98 -1.16
CA ALA A 218 4.31 -6.08 -1.37
C ALA A 218 3.54 -5.93 -2.69
N ALA A 219 3.01 -4.74 -2.97
CA ALA A 219 2.35 -4.46 -4.26
C ALA A 219 3.29 -4.70 -5.45
N ALA A 220 4.54 -4.25 -5.36
CA ALA A 220 5.56 -4.49 -6.39
C ALA A 220 5.88 -5.98 -6.55
N TYR A 221 6.07 -6.70 -5.44
CA TYR A 221 6.39 -8.12 -5.43
C TYR A 221 5.27 -8.96 -6.06
N LEU A 222 4.02 -8.71 -5.67
CA LEU A 222 2.84 -9.44 -6.16
C LEU A 222 2.54 -9.16 -7.63
N SER A 223 2.83 -7.95 -8.12
CA SER A 223 2.65 -7.61 -9.54
C SER A 223 3.54 -8.42 -10.49
N LYS A 224 4.64 -9.01 -9.97
CA LYS A 224 5.68 -9.72 -10.74
C LYS A 224 6.28 -8.88 -11.89
N LYS A 225 6.12 -7.55 -11.87
CA LYS A 225 6.65 -6.65 -12.90
C LYS A 225 8.11 -6.29 -12.58
N PRO A 226 9.06 -6.53 -13.49
CA PRO A 226 10.49 -6.29 -13.22
C PRO A 226 10.78 -4.80 -12.94
N HIS A 227 10.04 -3.88 -13.57
CA HIS A 227 10.20 -2.43 -13.33
C HIS A 227 9.82 -2.00 -11.92
N ALA A 228 8.82 -2.65 -11.29
CA ALA A 228 8.39 -2.30 -9.94
C ALA A 228 9.48 -2.68 -8.91
N ALA A 229 10.09 -3.86 -9.07
CA ALA A 229 11.22 -4.28 -8.23
C ALA A 229 12.45 -3.39 -8.42
N ALA A 230 12.73 -2.95 -9.64
CA ALA A 230 13.85 -2.06 -9.92
C ALA A 230 13.66 -0.64 -9.35
N HIS A 231 12.43 -0.14 -9.36
CA HIS A 231 12.08 1.12 -8.70
C HIS A 231 12.31 1.05 -7.19
N LEU A 232 11.93 -0.08 -6.55
CA LEU A 232 12.17 -0.30 -5.13
C LEU A 232 13.68 -0.24 -4.80
N LEU A 233 14.50 -0.94 -5.59
CA LEU A 233 15.96 -0.92 -5.43
C LEU A 233 16.52 0.51 -5.57
N ALA A 234 16.05 1.27 -6.56
CA ALA A 234 16.51 2.64 -6.77
C ALA A 234 16.21 3.54 -5.56
N ILE A 235 15.01 3.41 -4.99
CA ILE A 235 14.63 4.12 -3.78
C ILE A 235 15.55 3.74 -2.61
N ASP A 236 15.85 2.46 -2.43
CA ASP A 236 16.73 2.00 -1.35
C ASP A 236 18.17 2.48 -1.52
N ILE A 237 18.66 2.60 -2.76
CA ILE A 237 19.95 3.23 -3.07
C ILE A 237 19.92 4.71 -2.68
N CYS A 238 18.89 5.45 -3.09
CA CYS A 238 18.75 6.88 -2.74
C CYS A 238 18.69 7.09 -1.22
N LYS A 239 17.95 6.25 -0.48
CA LYS A 239 17.93 6.28 0.99
C LYS A 239 19.30 6.01 1.59
N SER A 240 20.02 5.01 1.08
CA SER A 240 21.36 4.67 1.56
C SER A 240 22.33 5.85 1.38
N ILE A 241 22.26 6.56 0.25
CA ILE A 241 23.02 7.78 0.00
C ILE A 241 22.67 8.87 1.02
N ILE A 242 21.37 9.08 1.29
CA ILE A 242 20.92 10.07 2.28
C ILE A 242 21.44 9.72 3.68
N ILE A 243 21.34 8.44 4.09
CA ILE A 243 21.82 7.97 5.39
C ILE A 243 23.32 8.23 5.52
N LEU A 244 24.12 7.90 4.50
CA LEU A 244 25.56 8.15 4.49
C LEU A 244 25.88 9.66 4.58
N MET A 245 25.12 10.50 3.88
CA MET A 245 25.28 11.96 3.95
C MET A 245 24.96 12.51 5.34
N ILE A 246 23.90 12.00 6.00
CA ILE A 246 23.55 12.37 7.38
C ILE A 246 24.69 11.97 8.33
N ILE A 247 25.17 10.73 8.24
CA ILE A 247 26.29 10.25 9.07
C ILE A 247 27.54 11.11 8.85
N TYR A 248 27.88 11.40 7.60
CA TYR A 248 29.00 12.28 7.26
C TYR A 248 28.83 13.68 7.85
N GLY A 249 27.62 14.26 7.77
CA GLY A 249 27.31 15.56 8.35
C GLY A 249 27.47 15.57 9.88
N VAL A 250 26.97 14.55 10.56
CA VAL A 250 27.10 14.39 12.02
C VAL A 250 28.56 14.28 12.43
N ILE A 251 29.36 13.46 11.74
CA ILE A 251 30.80 13.31 12.01
C ILE A 251 31.53 14.64 11.75
N SER A 252 31.24 15.30 10.63
CA SER A 252 31.89 16.55 10.26
C SER A 252 31.67 17.64 11.31
N VAL A 253 30.43 17.79 11.79
CA VAL A 253 30.09 18.74 12.85
C VAL A 253 30.71 18.35 14.19
N SER A 254 30.76 17.06 14.53
CA SER A 254 31.24 16.61 15.85
C SER A 254 32.76 16.69 16.01
N PHE A 255 33.53 16.59 14.91
CA PHE A 255 35.00 16.60 14.95
C PHE A 255 35.63 17.91 14.45
N PHE A 256 34.93 18.67 13.60
CA PHE A 256 35.45 19.91 13.01
C PHE A 256 34.62 21.16 13.35
N GLY A 257 33.52 21.02 14.11
CA GLY A 257 32.72 22.12 14.66
C GLY A 257 32.97 22.32 16.15
#